data_AF-A0A367J6L0-F1
#
_entry.id   AF-A0A367J6L0-F1
#
_cell.length_a   1.000
_cell.length_b   1.000
_cell.length_c   1.000
_cell.angle_alpha   90.00
_cell.angle_beta   90.00
_cell.angle_gamma   90.00
#
_symmetry.space_group_name_H-M   'P 1'
#
loop_
_entity.id
_entity.type
_entity.pdbx_description
1 polymer ?
#
loop_
_entity_poly.entity_id
_entity_poly.type
_entity_poly.pdbx_seq_one_letter_code
_entity_poly.pdbx_strand_id
1 'polypeptide(L)'
;MYRIKRYCTENRMIQTIAEHHVLRRSFICFLILAILLTMIVPTWQVYLEEGRSSTLISFNEPNIRGESLYIAASVLNVNFSEKRYTINFSIQPNGTLANEYGQLNQQVTLRFSSLRSYHYDIGETIHPIQVTFSYEDGNQIDYPLDIYSANLEIFAFYKNDTTKSIPITFHLDASITSFHFMSSIKHNPVVEDDGNDVPFVSDKISLQISTGRSTTTLVFSIFICILMWLLSLVMGLFGYQVVFRKRKADAHACMIGITTLFALPAVRSAQPGIPEVGTVSDILGFYWNMAIIACSSIAVTMCWVIRWDNPMDRDNKRNMSIKAFKAHVQATIRLTKVVLELEWTIFTRFIVGVIVATFLSIIYLVWTLRKSRRPLVIWDRLNKPIIKLFRPRIFAFLMRNSNPYSGSIDMTITTFSRGFCTGFMRDRHYNRNTSKSIHATALATFAETVGELGLLSSLSDDKDEVSLSSLELEFKKKARGLITASTDFTMPEITEEKQEVKMDVIVKDRMLDTVAIVHLVWTVNKGQ
;
A
#
# COMPACT_ATOMS: atom_id res chain seq x y z
N MET A 1 -56.00 -24.67 -24.94
CA MET A 1 -56.10 -23.21 -24.77
C MET A 1 -55.25 -22.64 -23.60
N TYR A 2 -54.83 -23.44 -22.62
CA TYR A 2 -53.99 -22.97 -21.48
C TYR A 2 -52.48 -22.81 -21.77
N ARG A 3 -51.95 -23.44 -22.84
CA ARG A 3 -50.50 -23.41 -23.18
C ARG A 3 -50.06 -22.15 -23.95
N ILE A 4 -50.99 -21.41 -24.57
CA ILE A 4 -50.69 -20.20 -25.37
C ILE A 4 -50.63 -18.94 -24.49
N LYS A 5 -51.36 -18.91 -23.36
CA LYS A 5 -51.34 -17.76 -22.44
C LYS A 5 -50.01 -17.58 -21.71
N ARG A 6 -49.27 -18.67 -21.43
CA ARG A 6 -47.98 -18.61 -20.72
C ARG A 6 -46.85 -18.00 -21.55
N TYR A 7 -46.78 -18.32 -22.84
CA TYR A 7 -45.84 -17.72 -23.79
C TYR A 7 -46.10 -16.22 -24.02
N CYS A 8 -47.36 -15.80 -23.97
CA CYS A 8 -47.74 -14.40 -24.14
C CYS A 8 -47.38 -13.53 -22.92
N THR A 9 -47.41 -14.09 -21.70
CA THR A 9 -47.02 -13.38 -20.47
C THR A 9 -45.51 -13.22 -20.30
N GLU A 10 -44.71 -14.20 -20.73
CA GLU A 10 -43.23 -14.09 -20.70
C GLU A 10 -42.73 -13.05 -21.71
N ASN A 11 -43.29 -13.03 -22.92
CA ASN A 11 -42.95 -12.02 -23.93
C ASN A 11 -43.40 -10.60 -23.53
N ARG A 12 -44.51 -10.46 -22.79
CA ARG A 12 -44.95 -9.15 -22.29
C ARG A 12 -43.96 -8.57 -21.28
N MET A 13 -43.40 -9.40 -20.40
CA MET A 13 -42.41 -8.94 -19.42
C MET A 13 -41.12 -8.48 -20.12
N ILE A 14 -40.63 -9.25 -21.10
CA ILE A 14 -39.45 -8.91 -21.91
C ILE A 14 -39.70 -7.65 -22.76
N GLN A 15 -40.90 -7.47 -23.33
CA GLN A 15 -41.28 -6.25 -24.05
C GLN A 15 -41.38 -5.02 -23.13
N THR A 16 -41.95 -5.13 -21.92
CA THR A 16 -42.00 -4.00 -20.97
C THR A 16 -40.62 -3.57 -20.46
N ILE A 17 -39.66 -4.50 -20.36
CA ILE A 17 -38.26 -4.19 -20.01
C ILE A 17 -37.55 -3.48 -21.17
N ALA A 18 -37.94 -3.76 -22.42
CA ALA A 18 -37.36 -3.14 -23.61
C ALA A 18 -37.78 -1.68 -23.84
N GLU A 19 -38.99 -1.29 -23.41
CA GLU A 19 -39.55 0.06 -23.66
C GLU A 19 -39.11 1.13 -22.63
N HIS A 20 -38.75 0.76 -21.41
CA HIS A 20 -38.28 1.71 -20.39
C HIS A 20 -36.74 1.79 -20.32
N HIS A 21 -36.17 2.86 -20.88
CA HIS A 21 -34.72 3.12 -20.90
C HIS A 21 -34.02 3.04 -19.53
N VAL A 22 -34.71 3.38 -18.44
CA VAL A 22 -34.18 3.30 -17.06
C VAL A 22 -34.13 1.85 -16.58
N LEU A 23 -35.21 1.09 -16.77
CA LEU A 23 -35.30 -0.34 -16.44
C LEU A 23 -34.28 -1.16 -17.23
N ARG A 24 -34.09 -0.87 -18.52
CA ARG A 24 -33.07 -1.52 -19.34
C ARG A 24 -31.64 -1.26 -18.85
N ARG A 25 -31.33 -0.02 -18.42
CA ARG A 25 -30.01 0.31 -17.86
C ARG A 25 -29.79 -0.34 -16.50
N SER A 26 -30.79 -0.30 -15.61
CA SER A 26 -30.74 -0.98 -14.32
C SER A 26 -30.61 -2.50 -14.47
N PHE A 27 -31.30 -3.10 -15.44
CA PHE A 27 -31.20 -4.52 -15.74
C PHE A 27 -29.80 -4.89 -16.29
N ILE A 28 -29.24 -4.08 -17.19
CA ILE A 28 -27.87 -4.28 -17.70
C ILE A 28 -26.84 -4.14 -16.56
N CYS A 29 -26.97 -3.13 -15.69
CA CYS A 29 -26.10 -2.99 -14.53
C CYS A 29 -26.22 -4.17 -13.56
N PHE A 30 -27.44 -4.67 -13.31
CA PHE A 30 -27.66 -5.84 -12.48
C PHE A 30 -27.09 -7.11 -13.10
N LEU A 31 -27.21 -7.28 -14.42
CA LEU A 31 -26.62 -8.38 -15.16
C LEU A 31 -25.08 -8.35 -15.07
N ILE A 32 -24.47 -7.17 -15.27
CA ILE A 32 -23.01 -6.99 -15.14
C ILE A 32 -22.56 -7.29 -13.71
N LEU A 33 -23.29 -6.79 -12.71
CA LEU A 33 -23.00 -7.04 -11.30
C LEU A 33 -23.14 -8.52 -10.95
N ALA A 34 -24.17 -9.20 -11.46
CA ALA A 34 -24.36 -10.63 -11.27
C ALA A 34 -23.22 -11.43 -11.91
N ILE A 35 -22.80 -11.10 -13.14
CA ILE A 35 -21.65 -11.73 -13.80
C ILE A 35 -20.37 -11.52 -12.98
N LEU A 36 -20.13 -10.29 -12.50
CA LEU A 36 -18.98 -9.98 -11.66
C LEU A 36 -19.01 -10.79 -10.35
N LEU A 37 -20.15 -10.86 -9.66
CA LEU A 37 -20.30 -11.63 -8.43
C LEU A 37 -20.11 -13.14 -8.65
N THR A 38 -20.60 -13.68 -9.78
CA THR A 38 -20.39 -15.09 -10.14
C THR A 38 -18.95 -15.43 -10.48
N MET A 39 -18.11 -14.44 -10.85
CA MET A 39 -16.67 -14.65 -11.02
C MET A 39 -15.92 -14.46 -9.70
N ILE A 40 -16.22 -13.39 -8.95
CA ILE A 40 -15.47 -13.00 -7.74
C ILE A 40 -15.62 -14.04 -6.62
N VAL A 41 -16.85 -14.52 -6.36
CA VAL A 41 -17.10 -15.41 -5.22
C VAL A 41 -16.38 -16.77 -5.37
N PRO A 42 -16.45 -17.47 -6.52
CA PRO A 42 -15.68 -18.71 -6.70
C PRO A 42 -14.17 -18.48 -6.67
N THR A 43 -13.66 -17.40 -7.29
CA THR A 43 -12.22 -17.10 -7.25
C THR A 43 -11.74 -16.86 -5.81
N TRP A 44 -12.53 -16.16 -5.00
CA TRP A 44 -12.24 -15.96 -3.58
C TRP A 44 -12.25 -17.27 -2.79
N GLN A 45 -13.17 -18.19 -3.08
CA GLN A 45 -13.22 -19.50 -2.41
C GLN A 45 -11.99 -20.35 -2.74
N VAL A 46 -11.62 -20.45 -4.03
CA VAL A 46 -10.41 -21.18 -4.45
C VAL A 46 -9.16 -20.56 -3.83
N TYR A 47 -9.08 -19.23 -3.76
CA TYR A 47 -7.96 -18.54 -3.12
C TYR A 47 -7.84 -18.87 -1.62
N LEU A 48 -8.96 -18.97 -0.90
CA LEU A 48 -8.96 -19.36 0.52
C LEU A 48 -8.60 -20.83 0.74
N GLU A 49 -8.97 -21.71 -0.17
CA GLU A 49 -8.62 -23.14 -0.12
C GLU A 49 -7.12 -23.35 -0.41
N GLU A 50 -6.61 -22.75 -1.49
CA GLU A 50 -5.19 -22.80 -1.87
C GLU A 50 -4.27 -22.20 -0.77
N GLY A 51 -4.74 -21.17 -0.04
CA GLY A 51 -3.99 -20.57 1.05
C GLY A 51 -3.96 -21.37 2.36
N ARG A 52 -4.79 -22.40 2.52
CA ARG A 52 -4.99 -23.13 3.78
C ARG A 52 -4.58 -24.60 3.77
N SER A 53 -4.48 -25.26 2.61
CA SER A 53 -3.97 -26.64 2.53
C SER A 53 -2.44 -26.64 2.65
N SER A 54 -1.91 -26.85 3.85
CA SER A 54 -0.46 -26.75 4.11
C SER A 54 0.30 -28.07 3.94
N THR A 55 -0.28 -29.22 4.28
CA THR A 55 0.45 -30.50 4.35
C THR A 55 0.37 -31.29 3.05
N LEU A 56 1.48 -31.41 2.32
CA LEU A 56 1.55 -32.11 1.03
C LEU A 56 1.87 -33.60 1.19
N ILE A 57 2.80 -33.94 2.09
CA ILE A 57 3.20 -35.31 2.39
C ILE A 57 3.50 -35.43 3.89
N SER A 58 3.01 -36.51 4.49
CA SER A 58 3.52 -37.06 5.74
C SER A 58 4.03 -38.48 5.47
N PHE A 59 5.34 -38.68 5.54
CA PHE A 59 5.96 -39.99 5.45
C PHE A 59 6.49 -40.38 6.83
N ASN A 60 6.14 -41.58 7.29
CA ASN A 60 6.62 -42.11 8.55
C ASN A 60 7.25 -43.48 8.31
N GLU A 61 8.56 -43.55 8.45
CA GLU A 61 9.29 -44.81 8.35
C GLU A 61 9.00 -45.68 9.59
N PRO A 62 8.71 -46.98 9.43
CA PRO A 62 8.44 -47.86 10.56
C PRO A 62 9.65 -47.95 11.49
N ASN A 63 9.51 -47.41 12.70
CA ASN A 63 10.60 -47.32 13.66
C ASN A 63 10.75 -48.64 14.45
N ILE A 64 11.71 -49.47 14.06
CA ILE A 64 12.01 -50.76 14.73
C ILE A 64 12.99 -50.57 15.90
N ARG A 65 13.72 -49.44 15.95
CA ARG A 65 14.84 -49.20 16.90
C ARG A 65 14.53 -48.22 18.03
N GLY A 66 13.36 -47.59 18.04
CA GLY A 66 12.99 -46.56 19.01
C GLY A 66 13.74 -45.23 18.80
N GLU A 67 14.37 -45.05 17.64
CA GLU A 67 15.17 -43.88 17.24
C GLU A 67 14.55 -43.32 15.96
N SER A 68 14.18 -42.04 15.90
CA SER A 68 13.78 -41.43 14.63
C SER A 68 14.13 -39.95 14.59
N LEU A 69 14.35 -39.43 13.38
CA LEU A 69 14.55 -38.02 13.16
C LEU A 69 13.29 -37.42 12.53
N TYR A 70 12.66 -36.48 13.23
CA TYR A 70 11.51 -35.74 12.71
C TYR A 70 12.01 -34.54 11.90
N ILE A 71 11.69 -34.51 10.60
CA ILE A 71 12.05 -33.42 9.69
C ILE A 71 10.77 -32.78 9.17
N ALA A 72 10.52 -31.54 9.62
CA ALA A 72 9.50 -30.68 9.05
C ALA A 72 10.13 -29.73 8.03
N ALA A 73 9.77 -29.89 6.77
CA ALA A 73 10.20 -29.07 5.65
C ALA A 73 9.09 -28.06 5.30
N SER A 74 9.44 -26.79 5.17
CA SER A 74 8.53 -25.73 4.72
C SER A 74 9.13 -24.99 3.52
N VAL A 75 8.44 -24.98 2.38
CA VAL A 75 8.90 -24.24 1.19
C VAL A 75 8.73 -22.73 1.43
N LEU A 76 9.83 -21.99 1.40
CA LEU A 76 9.86 -20.55 1.66
C LEU A 76 9.71 -19.72 0.38
N ASN A 77 10.44 -20.10 -0.66
CA ASN A 77 10.54 -19.30 -1.88
C ASN A 77 10.70 -20.21 -3.10
N VAL A 78 10.07 -19.82 -4.21
CA VAL A 78 10.21 -20.48 -5.51
C VAL A 78 10.53 -19.41 -6.56
N ASN A 79 11.61 -19.62 -7.29
CA ASN A 79 12.05 -18.78 -8.40
C ASN A 79 12.23 -19.62 -9.67
N PHE A 80 11.22 -19.62 -10.54
CA PHE A 80 11.26 -20.30 -11.83
C PHE A 80 12.23 -19.68 -12.84
N SER A 81 12.58 -18.39 -12.71
CA SER A 81 13.54 -17.74 -13.60
C SER A 81 14.95 -18.27 -13.40
N GLU A 82 15.32 -18.52 -12.14
CA GLU A 82 16.62 -19.10 -11.79
C GLU A 82 16.58 -20.62 -11.69
N LYS A 83 15.40 -21.23 -11.86
CA LYS A 83 15.13 -22.65 -11.58
C LYS A 83 15.55 -23.05 -10.15
N ARG A 84 15.30 -22.19 -9.16
CA ARG A 84 15.66 -22.44 -7.76
C ARG A 84 14.45 -22.41 -6.84
N TYR A 85 14.50 -23.21 -5.78
CA TYR A 85 13.53 -23.15 -4.69
C TYR A 85 14.27 -23.29 -3.35
N THR A 86 13.74 -22.64 -2.31
CA THR A 86 14.33 -22.64 -0.97
C THR A 86 13.38 -23.30 0.00
N ILE A 87 13.87 -24.30 0.71
CA ILE A 87 13.15 -25.02 1.77
C ILE A 87 13.81 -24.74 3.10
N ASN A 88 12.99 -24.47 4.11
CA ASN A 88 13.38 -24.43 5.51
C ASN A 88 13.13 -25.79 6.15
N PHE A 89 14.18 -26.43 6.66
CA PHE A 89 14.09 -27.68 7.40
C PHE A 89 14.20 -27.41 8.89
N SER A 90 13.15 -27.77 9.63
CA SER A 90 13.15 -27.87 11.09
C SER A 90 13.32 -29.33 11.47
N ILE A 91 14.41 -29.64 12.16
CA ILE A 91 14.79 -31.01 12.49
C ILE A 91 14.69 -31.20 14.00
N GLN A 92 14.05 -32.27 14.43
CA GLN A 92 13.89 -32.62 15.84
C GLN A 92 14.25 -34.09 16.05
N PRO A 93 15.22 -34.42 16.92
CA PRO A 93 15.50 -35.80 17.27
C PRO A 93 14.36 -36.36 18.14
N ASN A 94 14.04 -37.64 17.97
CA ASN A 94 13.01 -38.33 18.74
C ASN A 94 13.50 -39.70 19.24
N GLY A 95 12.92 -40.15 20.36
CA GLY A 95 13.29 -41.41 21.00
C GLY A 95 14.69 -41.37 21.62
N THR A 96 15.47 -42.45 21.50
CA THR A 96 16.81 -42.54 22.15
C THR A 96 17.89 -41.65 21.53
N LEU A 97 17.57 -40.98 20.41
CA LEU A 97 18.40 -39.93 19.80
C LEU A 97 18.33 -38.58 20.54
N ALA A 98 17.30 -38.36 21.37
CA ALA A 98 17.09 -37.13 22.10
C ALA A 98 17.35 -37.31 23.61
N ASN A 99 18.02 -36.33 24.22
CA ASN A 99 18.13 -36.21 25.67
C ASN A 99 16.83 -35.66 26.29
N GLU A 100 16.70 -35.66 27.61
CA GLU A 100 15.53 -35.10 28.33
C GLU A 100 15.22 -33.62 27.97
N TYR A 101 16.23 -32.90 27.45
CA TYR A 101 16.13 -31.51 27.01
C TYR A 101 15.88 -31.34 25.49
N GLY A 102 15.66 -32.43 24.74
CA GLY A 102 15.45 -32.40 23.28
C GLY A 102 16.71 -32.18 22.43
N GLN A 103 17.90 -32.32 23.04
CA GLN A 103 19.21 -32.21 22.37
C GLN A 103 19.68 -33.57 21.83
N LEU A 104 20.58 -33.55 20.85
CA LEU A 104 21.16 -34.77 20.29
C LEU A 104 22.02 -35.53 21.31
N ASN A 105 21.74 -36.82 21.50
CA ASN A 105 22.55 -37.72 22.34
C ASN A 105 23.75 -38.33 21.57
N GLN A 106 23.72 -38.30 20.24
CA GLN A 106 24.74 -38.89 19.36
C GLN A 106 25.11 -37.94 18.22
N GLN A 107 26.29 -38.12 17.62
CA GLN A 107 26.74 -37.31 16.49
C GLN A 107 26.05 -37.75 15.20
N VAL A 108 25.34 -36.81 14.56
CA VAL A 108 24.52 -37.07 13.37
C VAL A 108 25.01 -36.23 12.21
N THR A 109 25.10 -36.85 11.03
CA THR A 109 25.36 -36.16 9.76
C THR A 109 24.10 -36.19 8.91
N LEU A 110 23.61 -35.00 8.55
CA LEU A 110 22.48 -34.82 7.64
C LEU A 110 22.98 -34.39 6.28
N ARG A 111 22.54 -35.09 5.22
CA ARG A 111 22.88 -34.77 3.84
C ARG A 111 21.60 -34.49 3.06
N PHE A 112 21.53 -33.30 2.47
CA PHE A 112 20.44 -32.90 1.59
C PHE A 112 20.92 -32.95 0.15
N SER A 113 20.48 -33.96 -0.60
CA SER A 113 20.92 -34.26 -1.95
C SER A 113 22.47 -34.30 -2.07
N SER A 114 23.01 -34.12 -3.26
CA SER A 114 24.46 -34.13 -3.54
C SER A 114 25.17 -32.82 -3.15
N LEU A 115 24.47 -31.82 -2.61
CA LEU A 115 24.94 -30.44 -2.56
C LEU A 115 25.58 -30.04 -1.21
N ARG A 116 25.07 -30.51 -0.06
CA ARG A 116 25.61 -30.12 1.28
C ARG A 116 25.41 -31.20 2.36
N SER A 117 26.43 -31.40 3.19
CA SER A 117 26.37 -32.15 4.45
C SER A 117 26.48 -31.21 5.66
N TYR A 118 25.60 -31.42 6.63
CA TYR A 118 25.57 -30.73 7.92
C TYR A 118 25.94 -31.74 9.00
N HIS A 119 26.89 -31.38 9.84
CA HIS A 119 27.40 -32.24 10.90
C HIS A 119 26.99 -31.63 12.24
N TYR A 120 26.40 -32.44 13.11
CA TYR A 120 25.96 -32.03 14.44
C TYR A 120 26.68 -32.85 15.50
N ASP A 121 27.22 -32.15 16.50
CA ASP A 121 27.91 -32.79 17.61
C ASP A 121 26.96 -33.06 18.81
N ILE A 122 27.44 -33.81 19.79
CA ILE A 122 26.64 -34.24 20.95
C ILE A 122 26.23 -33.03 21.80
N GLY A 123 24.97 -32.97 22.22
CA GLY A 123 24.44 -31.92 23.08
C GLY A 123 24.03 -30.63 22.34
N GLU A 124 24.18 -30.59 21.02
CA GLU A 124 23.78 -29.43 20.21
C GLU A 124 22.26 -29.42 19.94
N THR A 125 21.66 -28.24 19.97
CA THR A 125 20.28 -28.02 19.49
C THR A 125 20.29 -27.76 18.00
N ILE A 126 19.55 -28.55 17.22
CA ILE A 126 19.47 -28.35 15.77
C ILE A 126 18.58 -27.14 15.47
N HIS A 127 19.18 -26.06 14.98
CA HIS A 127 18.43 -24.91 14.49
C HIS A 127 17.86 -25.15 13.08
N PRO A 128 16.73 -24.52 12.72
CA PRO A 128 16.20 -24.60 11.38
C PRO A 128 17.19 -24.14 10.31
N ILE A 129 17.32 -24.92 9.23
CA ILE A 129 18.27 -24.67 8.14
C ILE A 129 17.51 -24.30 6.88
N GLN A 130 17.97 -23.28 6.18
CA GLN A 130 17.49 -22.96 4.84
C GLN A 130 18.45 -23.52 3.79
N VAL A 131 17.93 -24.38 2.91
CA VAL A 131 18.68 -24.97 1.81
C VAL A 131 18.00 -24.61 0.49
N THR A 132 18.81 -24.14 -0.46
CA THR A 132 18.35 -23.82 -1.81
C THR A 132 18.70 -24.97 -2.74
N PHE A 133 17.68 -25.45 -3.44
CA PHE A 133 17.78 -26.51 -4.44
C PHE A 133 17.50 -25.95 -5.83
N SER A 134 17.90 -26.69 -6.85
CA SER A 134 17.63 -26.38 -8.25
C SER A 134 16.62 -27.37 -8.83
N TYR A 135 15.73 -26.90 -9.71
CA TYR A 135 14.88 -27.76 -10.52
C TYR A 135 15.70 -28.42 -11.64
N GLU A 136 15.47 -29.71 -11.87
CA GLU A 136 16.15 -30.49 -12.91
C GLU A 136 15.48 -30.30 -14.26
N ASP A 137 14.15 -30.27 -14.26
CA ASP A 137 13.32 -30.17 -15.46
C ASP A 137 12.28 -29.05 -15.32
N GLY A 138 11.79 -28.57 -16.46
CA GLY A 138 10.84 -27.48 -16.57
C GLY A 138 11.39 -26.34 -17.43
N ASN A 139 10.51 -25.79 -18.28
CA ASN A 139 10.81 -24.70 -19.17
C ASN A 139 9.83 -23.54 -18.96
N GLN A 140 10.37 -22.33 -18.90
CA GLN A 140 9.60 -21.11 -18.69
C GLN A 140 8.76 -20.73 -19.91
N ILE A 141 9.10 -21.27 -21.09
CA ILE A 141 8.35 -21.10 -22.34
C ILE A 141 6.90 -21.54 -22.17
N ASP A 142 6.63 -22.59 -21.38
CA ASP A 142 5.31 -23.20 -21.26
C ASP A 142 4.32 -22.40 -20.38
N TYR A 143 4.71 -21.23 -19.90
CA TYR A 143 3.85 -20.36 -19.11
C TYR A 143 2.51 -20.06 -19.82
N PRO A 144 1.36 -20.14 -19.10
CA PRO A 144 1.20 -20.33 -17.65
C PRO A 144 1.00 -21.80 -17.20
N LEU A 145 1.22 -22.77 -18.08
CA LEU A 145 1.07 -24.21 -17.83
C LEU A 145 2.42 -24.87 -17.49
N ASP A 146 3.40 -24.05 -17.07
CA ASP A 146 4.75 -24.46 -16.73
C ASP A 146 4.77 -25.33 -15.46
N ILE A 147 5.38 -26.52 -15.57
CA ILE A 147 5.60 -27.45 -14.45
C ILE A 147 7.10 -27.72 -14.35
N TYR A 148 7.64 -27.53 -13.15
CA TYR A 148 9.05 -27.75 -12.84
C TYR A 148 9.19 -28.96 -11.92
N SER A 149 10.15 -29.83 -12.18
CA SER A 149 10.38 -31.03 -11.37
C SER A 149 11.78 -31.03 -10.76
N ALA A 150 11.88 -31.47 -9.52
CA ALA A 150 13.13 -31.65 -8.79
C ALA A 150 13.07 -32.94 -7.97
N ASN A 151 14.21 -33.63 -7.85
CA ASN A 151 14.34 -34.71 -6.89
C ASN A 151 15.02 -34.20 -5.62
N LEU A 152 14.37 -34.46 -4.49
CA LEU A 152 14.89 -34.18 -3.16
C LEU A 152 15.24 -35.51 -2.49
N GLU A 153 16.51 -35.68 -2.17
CA GLU A 153 17.01 -36.82 -1.41
C GLU A 153 17.47 -36.33 -0.04
N ILE A 154 17.09 -37.03 1.02
CA ILE A 154 17.46 -36.68 2.39
C ILE A 154 18.05 -37.92 3.05
N PHE A 155 19.23 -37.76 3.64
CA PHE A 155 19.92 -38.83 4.34
C PHE A 155 20.34 -38.40 5.75
N ALA A 156 20.20 -39.30 6.71
CA ALA A 156 20.69 -39.14 8.07
C ALA A 156 21.54 -40.37 8.44
N PHE A 157 22.81 -40.14 8.78
CA PHE A 157 23.75 -41.18 9.19
C PHE A 157 24.46 -40.80 10.48
N TYR A 158 24.93 -41.81 11.22
CA TYR A 158 25.84 -41.60 12.34
C TYR A 158 27.23 -41.18 11.82
N LYS A 159 27.89 -40.23 12.50
CA LYS A 159 29.23 -39.76 12.09
C LYS A 159 30.28 -40.88 12.09
N ASN A 160 30.15 -41.82 13.03
CA ASN A 160 31.11 -42.90 13.24
C ASN A 160 30.82 -44.14 12.37
N ASP A 161 29.63 -44.22 11.76
CA ASP A 161 29.20 -45.37 10.98
C ASP A 161 28.25 -44.93 9.87
N THR A 162 28.78 -44.73 8.66
CA THR A 162 28.01 -44.35 7.47
C THR A 162 27.14 -45.49 6.94
N THR A 163 27.27 -46.71 7.48
CA THR A 163 26.49 -47.89 7.06
C THR A 163 25.18 -48.02 7.83
N LYS A 164 25.00 -47.28 8.93
CA LYS A 164 23.75 -47.24 9.69
C LYS A 164 22.98 -45.95 9.40
N SER A 165 21.90 -46.07 8.62
CA SER A 165 20.93 -45.00 8.45
C SER A 165 20.05 -44.84 9.69
N ILE A 166 19.69 -43.60 9.98
CA ILE A 166 18.70 -43.23 10.99
C ILE A 166 17.34 -43.11 10.27
N PRO A 167 16.27 -43.75 10.76
CA PRO A 167 14.96 -43.65 10.11
C PRO A 167 14.38 -42.23 10.26
N ILE A 168 13.74 -41.74 9.19
CA ILE A 168 13.29 -40.35 9.08
C ILE A 168 11.77 -40.28 8.99
N THR A 169 11.16 -39.48 9.86
CA THR A 169 9.76 -39.04 9.71
C THR A 169 9.76 -37.68 9.01
N PHE A 170 9.19 -37.60 7.81
CA PHE A 170 9.25 -36.40 6.97
C PHE A 170 7.87 -35.79 6.76
N HIS A 171 7.74 -34.49 7.06
CA HIS A 171 6.56 -33.69 6.77
C HIS A 171 6.94 -32.54 5.84
N LEU A 172 6.28 -32.44 4.69
CA LEU A 172 6.47 -31.33 3.77
C LEU A 172 5.23 -30.45 3.74
N ASP A 173 5.44 -29.20 4.15
CA ASP A 173 4.47 -28.13 4.03
C ASP A 173 4.88 -27.16 2.93
N ALA A 174 3.98 -26.86 2.00
CA ALA A 174 4.19 -25.76 1.06
C ALA A 174 2.90 -24.97 0.88
N SER A 175 2.88 -23.77 1.48
CA SER A 175 1.75 -22.85 1.43
C SER A 175 2.20 -21.55 0.77
N ILE A 176 2.42 -21.58 -0.54
CA ILE A 176 2.71 -20.38 -1.32
C ILE A 176 1.55 -20.12 -2.28
N THR A 177 0.86 -19.00 -2.11
CA THR A 177 -0.40 -18.67 -2.80
C THR A 177 -0.34 -18.62 -4.32
N SER A 178 0.87 -18.59 -4.90
CA SER A 178 1.09 -18.48 -6.36
C SER A 178 1.53 -19.78 -7.02
N PHE A 179 1.79 -20.83 -6.25
CA PHE A 179 2.32 -22.09 -6.75
C PHE A 179 1.53 -23.27 -6.21
N HIS A 180 1.33 -24.27 -7.07
CA HIS A 180 0.75 -25.54 -6.69
C HIS A 180 1.86 -26.58 -6.66
N PHE A 181 1.94 -27.34 -5.57
CA PHE A 181 2.95 -28.37 -5.40
C PHE A 181 2.29 -29.74 -5.51
N MET A 182 2.84 -30.57 -6.38
CA MET A 182 2.50 -31.98 -6.52
C MET A 182 3.73 -32.77 -6.12
N SER A 183 3.59 -33.67 -5.17
CA SER A 183 4.71 -34.45 -4.68
C SER A 183 4.39 -35.93 -4.81
N SER A 184 5.34 -36.67 -5.36
CA SER A 184 5.25 -38.13 -5.51
C SER A 184 6.43 -38.77 -4.79
N ILE A 185 6.15 -39.72 -3.91
CA ILE A 185 7.18 -40.51 -3.24
C ILE A 185 7.59 -41.62 -4.19
N LYS A 186 8.84 -41.58 -4.66
CA LYS A 186 9.46 -42.73 -5.33
C LYS A 186 10.31 -43.45 -4.28
N HIS A 187 9.70 -44.43 -3.64
CA HIS A 187 10.44 -45.39 -2.81
C HIS A 187 11.04 -46.43 -3.76
N ASN A 188 12.33 -46.29 -4.06
CA ASN A 188 13.09 -47.30 -4.79
C ASN A 188 14.12 -47.87 -3.81
N PRO A 189 13.90 -49.07 -3.25
CA PRO A 189 14.94 -49.74 -2.49
C PRO A 189 16.06 -50.09 -3.48
N VAL A 190 17.15 -49.31 -3.44
CA VAL A 190 18.35 -49.63 -4.22
C VAL A 190 19.08 -50.73 -3.45
N VAL A 191 19.03 -51.95 -3.99
CA VAL A 191 19.93 -53.04 -3.58
C VAL A 191 21.26 -52.77 -4.29
N GLU A 192 22.20 -52.13 -3.60
CA GLU A 192 23.59 -52.07 -4.05
C GLU A 192 24.27 -53.38 -3.65
N ASP A 193 24.60 -54.21 -4.65
CA ASP A 193 25.35 -55.45 -4.49
C ASP A 193 26.85 -55.11 -4.38
N ASP A 194 27.31 -54.85 -3.15
CA ASP A 194 28.72 -54.56 -2.83
C ASP A 194 29.48 -55.83 -2.45
N GLY A 195 29.39 -56.90 -3.26
CA GLY A 195 30.31 -58.05 -3.26
C GLY A 195 30.57 -58.80 -1.93
N ASN A 196 29.88 -58.44 -0.86
CA ASN A 196 29.92 -58.99 0.47
C ASN A 196 28.54 -59.60 0.75
N ASP A 197 28.51 -60.79 1.36
CA ASP A 197 27.33 -61.66 1.59
C ASP A 197 26.17 -61.07 2.45
N VAL A 198 26.05 -59.74 2.55
CA VAL A 198 24.93 -59.03 3.17
C VAL A 198 24.44 -57.92 2.24
N PRO A 199 23.21 -58.01 1.70
CA PRO A 199 22.66 -56.94 0.89
C PRO A 199 22.51 -55.66 1.72
N PHE A 200 23.22 -54.61 1.34
CA PHE A 200 23.08 -53.28 1.93
C PHE A 200 21.77 -52.66 1.44
N VAL A 201 20.72 -52.73 2.26
CA VAL A 201 19.46 -52.02 2.00
C VAL A 201 19.65 -50.57 2.42
N SER A 202 20.12 -49.74 1.50
CA SER A 202 20.05 -48.29 1.68
C SER A 202 18.59 -47.90 1.42
N ASP A 203 17.84 -47.60 2.48
CA ASP A 203 16.47 -47.10 2.34
C ASP A 203 16.52 -45.65 1.80
N LYS A 204 16.62 -45.53 0.47
CA LYS A 204 16.75 -44.26 -0.26
C LYS A 204 15.36 -43.67 -0.44
N ILE A 205 15.00 -42.68 0.39
CA ILE A 205 13.79 -41.90 0.18
C ILE A 205 14.08 -40.82 -0.86
N SER A 206 13.64 -41.05 -2.10
CA SER A 206 13.66 -40.04 -3.16
C SER A 206 12.27 -39.39 -3.28
N LEU A 207 12.19 -38.09 -3.01
CA LEU A 207 10.97 -37.30 -3.13
C LEU A 207 11.01 -36.54 -4.44
N GLN A 208 10.12 -36.89 -5.38
CA GLN A 208 9.96 -36.09 -6.58
C GLN A 208 8.96 -34.96 -6.30
N ILE A 209 9.45 -33.72 -6.32
CA ILE A 209 8.64 -32.52 -6.11
C ILE A 209 8.42 -31.87 -7.48
N SER A 210 7.16 -31.82 -7.92
CA SER A 210 6.71 -31.09 -9.10
C SER A 210 5.99 -29.83 -8.67
N THR A 211 6.48 -28.67 -9.09
CA THR A 211 5.90 -27.35 -8.76
C THR A 211 5.34 -26.73 -10.03
N GLY A 212 4.05 -26.38 -10.02
CA GLY A 212 3.37 -25.63 -11.08
C GLY A 212 2.82 -24.30 -10.57
N ARG A 213 2.20 -23.51 -11.45
CA ARG A 213 1.48 -22.28 -11.07
C ARG A 213 0.15 -22.63 -10.39
N SER A 214 -0.31 -21.75 -9.49
CA SER A 214 -1.63 -21.92 -8.86
C SER A 214 -2.77 -21.82 -9.88
N THR A 215 -3.91 -22.43 -9.56
CA THR A 215 -5.11 -22.39 -10.42
C THR A 215 -5.59 -20.96 -10.60
N THR A 216 -5.50 -20.16 -9.53
CA THR A 216 -5.80 -18.73 -9.53
C THR A 216 -4.93 -17.94 -10.53
N THR A 217 -3.62 -18.22 -10.57
CA THR A 217 -2.69 -17.61 -11.53
C THR A 217 -3.02 -18.02 -12.96
N LEU A 218 -3.29 -19.31 -13.19
CA LEU A 218 -3.66 -19.85 -14.50
C LEU A 218 -4.93 -19.18 -15.03
N VAL A 219 -6.00 -19.13 -14.23
CA VAL A 219 -7.29 -18.52 -14.61
C VAL A 219 -7.12 -17.03 -14.91
N PHE A 220 -6.37 -16.30 -14.09
CA PHE A 220 -6.10 -14.88 -14.32
C PHE A 220 -5.31 -14.65 -15.62
N SER A 221 -4.30 -15.47 -15.88
CA SER A 221 -3.50 -15.37 -17.12
C SER A 221 -4.32 -15.67 -18.37
N ILE A 222 -5.18 -16.69 -18.33
CA ILE A 222 -6.12 -16.97 -19.43
C ILE A 222 -7.10 -15.80 -19.63
N PHE A 223 -7.63 -15.23 -18.56
CA PHE A 223 -8.51 -14.07 -18.61
C PHE A 223 -7.85 -12.88 -19.31
N ILE A 224 -6.61 -12.55 -18.94
CA ILE A 224 -5.85 -11.47 -19.60
C ILE A 224 -5.61 -11.78 -21.08
N CYS A 225 -5.30 -13.03 -21.43
CA CYS A 225 -5.16 -13.43 -22.83
C CYS A 225 -6.46 -13.21 -23.63
N ILE A 226 -7.61 -13.61 -23.08
CA ILE A 226 -8.93 -13.39 -23.68
C ILE A 226 -9.24 -11.89 -23.81
N LEU A 227 -8.92 -11.10 -22.78
CA LEU A 227 -9.11 -9.64 -22.80
C LEU A 227 -8.31 -8.99 -23.93
N MET A 228 -7.04 -9.38 -24.10
CA MET A 228 -6.20 -8.88 -25.20
C MET A 228 -6.77 -9.24 -26.57
N TRP A 229 -7.30 -10.46 -26.74
CA TRP A 229 -7.99 -10.87 -27.96
C TRP A 229 -9.27 -10.08 -28.23
N LEU A 230 -10.09 -9.83 -27.21
CA LEU A 230 -11.31 -9.03 -27.37
C LEU A 230 -10.97 -7.60 -27.81
N LEU A 231 -9.96 -6.98 -27.19
CA LEU A 231 -9.50 -5.64 -27.55
C LEU A 231 -8.95 -5.59 -28.99
N SER A 232 -8.14 -6.58 -29.39
CA SER A 232 -7.56 -6.64 -30.74
C SER A 232 -8.64 -6.87 -31.81
N LEU A 233 -9.61 -7.76 -31.56
CA LEU A 233 -10.71 -8.04 -32.47
C LEU A 233 -11.65 -6.84 -32.62
N VAL A 234 -11.98 -6.13 -31.54
CA VAL A 234 -12.77 -4.89 -31.61
C VAL A 234 -12.04 -3.83 -32.45
N MET A 235 -10.73 -3.68 -32.25
CA MET A 235 -9.91 -2.77 -33.07
C MET A 235 -9.85 -3.22 -34.54
N GLY A 236 -9.74 -4.53 -34.80
CA GLY A 236 -9.79 -5.10 -36.14
C GLY A 236 -11.12 -4.84 -36.85
N LEU A 237 -12.25 -5.03 -36.14
CA LEU A 237 -13.58 -4.71 -36.67
C LEU A 237 -13.74 -3.22 -36.94
N PHE A 238 -13.19 -2.36 -36.08
CA PHE A 238 -13.18 -0.93 -36.30
C PHE A 238 -12.37 -0.57 -37.56
N GLY A 239 -11.17 -1.12 -37.71
CA GLY A 239 -10.36 -0.98 -38.92
C GLY A 239 -11.08 -1.45 -40.17
N TYR A 240 -11.72 -2.62 -40.13
CA TYR A 240 -12.52 -3.15 -41.23
C TYR A 240 -13.67 -2.20 -41.62
N GLN A 241 -14.42 -1.65 -40.66
CA GLN A 241 -15.50 -0.71 -40.93
C GLN A 241 -15.01 0.59 -41.57
N VAL A 242 -13.85 1.10 -41.15
CA VAL A 242 -13.25 2.31 -41.72
C VAL A 242 -12.81 2.05 -43.16
N VAL A 243 -12.10 0.94 -43.41
CA VAL A 243 -11.57 0.60 -44.73
C VAL A 243 -12.70 0.28 -45.72
N PHE A 244 -13.53 -0.73 -45.43
CA PHE A 244 -14.49 -1.29 -46.39
C PHE A 244 -15.85 -0.59 -46.38
N ARG A 245 -16.39 -0.27 -45.19
CA ARG A 245 -17.71 0.38 -45.07
C ARG A 245 -17.66 1.89 -45.19
N LYS A 246 -16.48 2.45 -45.48
CA LYS A 246 -16.23 3.90 -45.60
C LYS A 246 -16.75 4.70 -44.40
N ARG A 247 -16.69 4.12 -43.20
CA ARG A 247 -17.02 4.82 -41.95
C ARG A 247 -16.04 5.98 -41.78
N LYS A 248 -16.54 7.18 -41.48
CA LYS A 248 -15.71 8.35 -41.17
C LYS A 248 -14.98 8.09 -39.85
N ALA A 249 -13.66 8.22 -39.87
CA ALA A 249 -12.82 8.16 -38.70
C ALA A 249 -12.40 9.60 -38.35
N ASP A 250 -12.69 10.03 -37.12
CA ASP A 250 -12.22 11.30 -36.59
C ASP A 250 -10.82 11.14 -36.00
N ALA A 251 -10.08 12.24 -35.78
CA ALA A 251 -8.72 12.20 -35.22
C ALA A 251 -8.65 11.45 -33.88
N HIS A 252 -9.66 11.59 -33.02
CA HIS A 252 -9.77 10.84 -31.77
C HIS A 252 -9.87 9.32 -31.98
N ALA A 253 -10.55 8.88 -33.04
CA ALA A 253 -10.72 7.47 -33.33
C ALA A 253 -9.43 6.83 -33.86
N CYS A 254 -8.58 7.59 -34.56
CA CYS A 254 -7.24 7.15 -34.97
C CYS A 254 -6.32 6.93 -33.75
N MET A 255 -6.45 7.76 -32.71
CA MET A 255 -5.63 7.64 -31.50
C MET A 255 -5.92 6.38 -30.66
N ILE A 256 -7.15 5.84 -30.70
CA ILE A 256 -7.53 4.64 -29.93
C ILE A 256 -6.64 3.45 -30.30
N GLY A 257 -6.35 3.25 -31.59
CA GLY A 257 -5.49 2.16 -32.05
C GLY A 257 -4.05 2.27 -31.56
N ILE A 258 -3.47 3.47 -31.70
CA ILE A 258 -2.09 3.75 -31.29
C ILE A 258 -1.94 3.63 -29.77
N THR A 259 -2.87 4.18 -29.00
CA THR A 259 -2.86 4.08 -27.52
C THR A 259 -3.00 2.64 -27.06
N THR A 260 -3.87 1.85 -27.68
CA THR A 260 -4.02 0.41 -27.36
C THR A 260 -2.73 -0.36 -27.66
N LEU A 261 -2.02 -0.02 -28.74
CA LEU A 261 -0.74 -0.65 -29.09
C LEU A 261 0.33 -0.44 -28.00
N PHE A 262 0.40 0.75 -27.41
CA PHE A 262 1.32 1.05 -26.31
C PHE A 262 0.84 0.55 -24.94
N ALA A 263 -0.48 0.33 -24.77
CA ALA A 263 -1.03 -0.21 -23.53
C ALA A 263 -0.91 -1.74 -23.43
N LEU A 264 -0.88 -2.45 -24.56
CA LEU A 264 -0.88 -3.92 -24.60
C LEU A 264 0.28 -4.57 -23.81
N PRO A 265 1.53 -4.06 -23.86
CA PRO A 265 2.63 -4.60 -23.05
C PRO A 265 2.37 -4.47 -21.54
N ALA A 266 1.75 -3.37 -21.08
CA ALA A 266 1.42 -3.19 -19.67
C ALA A 266 0.34 -4.18 -19.20
N VAL A 267 -0.65 -4.47 -20.05
CA VAL A 267 -1.68 -5.48 -19.78
C VAL A 267 -1.06 -6.89 -19.72
N ARG A 268 -0.12 -7.20 -20.61
CA ARG A 268 0.65 -8.47 -20.59
C ARG A 268 1.48 -8.59 -19.32
N SER A 269 2.19 -7.54 -18.92
CA SER A 269 2.99 -7.53 -17.67
C SER A 269 2.16 -7.56 -16.38
N ALA A 270 0.84 -7.38 -16.46
CA ALA A 270 -0.04 -7.54 -15.29
C ALA A 270 -0.28 -9.02 -14.93
N GLN A 271 0.08 -9.97 -15.79
CA GLN A 271 -0.02 -11.40 -15.52
C GLN A 271 0.93 -11.81 -14.37
N PRO A 272 0.46 -12.53 -13.33
CA PRO A 272 1.27 -12.86 -12.17
C PRO A 272 2.45 -13.76 -12.53
N GLY A 273 3.66 -13.32 -12.16
CA GLY A 273 4.88 -14.11 -12.35
C GLY A 273 5.21 -14.43 -13.81
N ILE A 274 4.70 -13.63 -14.76
CA ILE A 274 5.02 -13.77 -16.18
C ILE A 274 6.51 -13.50 -16.39
N PRO A 275 7.21 -14.35 -17.15
CA PRO A 275 8.63 -14.18 -17.43
C PRO A 275 8.90 -13.16 -18.54
N GLU A 276 10.14 -13.12 -19.00
CA GLU A 276 10.54 -12.39 -20.20
C GLU A 276 9.70 -12.78 -21.42
N VAL A 277 9.73 -11.95 -22.45
CA VAL A 277 8.94 -12.16 -23.67
C VAL A 277 9.41 -13.42 -24.40
N GLY A 278 8.48 -14.31 -24.72
CA GLY A 278 8.78 -15.58 -25.40
C GLY A 278 8.01 -16.80 -24.91
N THR A 279 6.91 -16.59 -24.18
CA THR A 279 6.09 -17.68 -23.63
C THR A 279 5.01 -18.14 -24.59
N VAL A 280 4.40 -19.30 -24.31
CA VAL A 280 3.18 -19.78 -24.98
C VAL A 280 2.06 -18.74 -24.91
N SER A 281 1.87 -18.08 -23.75
CA SER A 281 0.93 -16.95 -23.62
C SER A 281 1.24 -15.81 -24.59
N ASP A 282 2.52 -15.50 -24.83
CA ASP A 282 2.91 -14.44 -25.75
C ASP A 282 2.69 -14.83 -27.22
N ILE A 283 3.03 -16.07 -27.58
CA ILE A 283 2.86 -16.60 -28.94
C ILE A 283 1.38 -16.71 -29.30
N LEU A 284 0.54 -17.21 -28.38
CA LEU A 284 -0.89 -17.40 -28.61
C LEU A 284 -1.69 -16.09 -28.51
N GLY A 285 -1.27 -15.16 -27.65
CA GLY A 285 -2.00 -13.92 -27.39
C GLY A 285 -1.27 -12.68 -27.88
N PHE A 286 -0.14 -12.36 -27.24
CA PHE A 286 0.49 -11.05 -27.36
C PHE A 286 0.92 -10.68 -28.79
N TYR A 287 1.59 -11.57 -29.51
CA TYR A 287 2.13 -11.28 -30.85
C TYR A 287 1.04 -11.04 -31.89
N TRP A 288 0.03 -11.91 -31.96
CA TRP A 288 -1.08 -11.76 -32.90
C TRP A 288 -1.92 -10.53 -32.60
N ASN A 289 -2.20 -10.27 -31.32
CA ASN A 289 -2.95 -9.10 -30.90
C ASN A 289 -2.22 -7.80 -31.27
N MET A 290 -0.90 -7.75 -31.05
CA MET A 290 -0.08 -6.60 -31.46
C MET A 290 -0.10 -6.39 -32.97
N ALA A 291 0.06 -7.46 -33.76
CA ALA A 291 0.02 -7.38 -35.22
C ALA A 291 -1.33 -6.89 -35.74
N ILE A 292 -2.45 -7.42 -35.22
CA ILE A 292 -3.80 -7.01 -35.61
C ILE A 292 -4.03 -5.53 -35.31
N ILE A 293 -3.68 -5.06 -34.11
CA ILE A 293 -3.84 -3.67 -33.70
C ILE A 293 -2.96 -2.74 -34.55
N ALA A 294 -1.71 -3.12 -34.80
CA ALA A 294 -0.79 -2.34 -35.62
C ALA A 294 -1.32 -2.18 -37.06
N CYS A 295 -1.64 -3.30 -37.73
CA CYS A 295 -2.21 -3.29 -39.08
C CYS A 295 -3.50 -2.47 -39.17
N SER A 296 -4.40 -2.64 -38.19
CA SER A 296 -5.66 -1.90 -38.14
C SER A 296 -5.44 -0.39 -37.93
N SER A 297 -4.50 -0.01 -37.06
CA SER A 297 -4.18 1.39 -36.78
C SER A 297 -3.55 2.09 -37.99
N ILE A 298 -2.63 1.40 -38.68
CA ILE A 298 -2.03 1.88 -39.92
C ILE A 298 -3.12 2.07 -40.98
N ALA A 299 -3.99 1.06 -41.18
CA ALA A 299 -5.05 1.13 -42.17
C ALA A 299 -6.05 2.28 -41.90
N VAL A 300 -6.43 2.49 -40.64
CA VAL A 300 -7.31 3.60 -40.23
C VAL A 300 -6.63 4.95 -40.49
N THR A 301 -5.36 5.10 -40.11
CA THR A 301 -4.60 6.35 -40.29
C THR A 301 -4.37 6.65 -41.76
N MET A 302 -4.01 5.66 -42.57
CA MET A 302 -3.88 5.82 -44.02
C MET A 302 -5.21 6.19 -44.67
N CYS A 303 -6.32 5.54 -44.30
CA CYS A 303 -7.63 5.91 -44.81
C CYS A 303 -8.03 7.33 -44.43
N TRP A 304 -7.64 7.80 -43.24
CA TRP A 304 -7.89 9.16 -42.80
C TRP A 304 -7.10 10.19 -43.61
N VAL A 305 -5.82 9.92 -43.90
CA VAL A 305 -4.98 10.78 -44.76
C VAL A 305 -5.46 10.79 -46.21
N ILE A 306 -5.78 9.62 -46.78
CA ILE A 306 -6.19 9.51 -48.19
C ILE A 306 -7.57 10.13 -48.42
N ARG A 307 -8.49 10.01 -47.46
CA ARG A 307 -9.85 10.55 -47.56
C ARG A 307 -9.97 11.96 -46.96
N TRP A 308 -8.87 12.69 -46.90
CA TRP A 308 -8.85 14.07 -46.46
C TRP A 308 -9.66 14.94 -47.42
N ASP A 309 -10.89 15.28 -47.03
CA ASP A 309 -11.82 16.06 -47.84
C ASP A 309 -11.59 17.55 -47.59
N ASN A 310 -11.25 18.31 -48.64
CA ASN A 310 -11.00 19.75 -48.54
C ASN A 310 -12.34 20.46 -48.20
N PRO A 311 -12.43 21.27 -47.13
CA PRO A 311 -13.71 21.74 -46.59
C PRO A 311 -14.51 22.73 -47.48
N MET A 312 -14.10 22.95 -48.73
CA MET A 312 -14.66 23.98 -49.63
C MET A 312 -15.86 23.55 -50.50
N ASP A 313 -16.28 22.28 -50.53
CA ASP A 313 -17.33 21.81 -51.46
C ASP A 313 -18.68 21.44 -50.78
N ARG A 314 -19.06 22.19 -49.73
CA ARG A 314 -20.16 21.84 -48.82
C ARG A 314 -21.34 22.80 -48.77
N ASP A 315 -21.44 23.79 -49.65
CA ASP A 315 -22.52 24.78 -49.53
C ASP A 315 -23.89 24.26 -50.02
N ASN A 316 -23.95 23.23 -50.87
CA ASN A 316 -25.25 22.75 -51.40
C ASN A 316 -25.94 21.64 -50.57
N LYS A 317 -25.23 20.97 -49.64
CA LYS A 317 -25.82 19.97 -48.69
C LYS A 317 -26.19 20.54 -47.32
N ARG A 318 -25.81 21.79 -47.06
CA ARG A 318 -25.93 22.48 -45.76
C ARG A 318 -27.37 22.63 -45.28
N ASN A 319 -28.31 22.98 -46.15
CA ASN A 319 -29.62 23.47 -45.69
C ASN A 319 -30.54 22.39 -45.07
N MET A 320 -30.38 21.12 -45.46
CA MET A 320 -31.19 20.02 -44.91
C MET A 320 -30.52 19.34 -43.70
N SER A 321 -29.17 19.27 -43.69
CA SER A 321 -28.40 18.69 -42.58
C SER A 321 -28.23 19.66 -41.39
N ILE A 322 -28.17 20.98 -41.62
CA ILE A 322 -28.01 21.97 -40.53
C ILE A 322 -29.19 21.92 -39.55
N LYS A 323 -30.43 21.69 -40.00
CA LYS A 323 -31.59 21.64 -39.08
C LYS A 323 -31.56 20.40 -38.19
N ALA A 324 -31.24 19.23 -38.75
CA ALA A 324 -31.12 17.99 -37.99
C ALA A 324 -29.88 17.98 -37.08
N PHE A 325 -28.76 18.54 -37.56
CA PHE A 325 -27.54 18.69 -36.78
C PHE A 325 -27.70 19.73 -35.67
N LYS A 326 -28.36 20.88 -35.92
CA LYS A 326 -28.68 21.85 -34.87
C LYS A 326 -29.58 21.23 -33.80
N ALA A 327 -30.57 20.43 -34.18
CA ALA A 327 -31.43 19.74 -33.21
C ALA A 327 -30.63 18.74 -32.34
N HIS A 328 -29.74 17.94 -32.95
CA HIS A 328 -28.88 17.01 -32.20
C HIS A 328 -27.83 17.72 -31.34
N VAL A 329 -27.17 18.74 -31.87
CA VAL A 329 -26.18 19.53 -31.12
C VAL A 329 -26.85 20.27 -29.97
N GLN A 330 -28.04 20.83 -30.17
CA GLN A 330 -28.79 21.49 -29.11
C GLN A 330 -29.26 20.49 -28.04
N ALA A 331 -29.65 19.28 -28.43
CA ALA A 331 -29.98 18.21 -27.48
C ALA A 331 -28.74 17.72 -26.70
N THR A 332 -27.59 17.56 -27.37
CA THR A 332 -26.33 17.18 -26.73
C THR A 332 -25.86 18.28 -25.79
N ILE A 333 -25.83 19.55 -26.22
CA ILE A 333 -25.47 20.69 -25.35
C ILE A 333 -26.39 20.76 -24.13
N ARG A 334 -27.69 20.54 -24.30
CA ARG A 334 -28.65 20.54 -23.19
C ARG A 334 -28.39 19.40 -22.21
N LEU A 335 -28.09 18.20 -22.70
CA LEU A 335 -27.72 17.05 -21.86
C LEU A 335 -26.37 17.25 -21.17
N THR A 336 -25.35 17.74 -21.87
CA THR A 336 -24.05 18.03 -21.29
C THR A 336 -24.16 19.13 -20.24
N LYS A 337 -24.96 20.17 -20.49
CA LYS A 337 -25.21 21.23 -19.50
C LYS A 337 -25.92 20.71 -18.26
N VAL A 338 -26.93 19.84 -18.42
CA VAL A 338 -27.62 19.20 -17.29
C VAL A 338 -26.69 18.26 -16.52
N VAL A 339 -25.86 17.47 -17.20
CA VAL A 339 -24.87 16.58 -16.54
C VAL A 339 -23.81 17.41 -15.82
N LEU A 340 -23.31 18.48 -16.43
CA LEU A 340 -22.33 19.37 -15.81
C LEU A 340 -22.93 20.12 -14.60
N GLU A 341 -24.19 20.57 -14.69
CA GLU A 341 -24.91 21.19 -13.55
C GLU A 341 -25.19 20.15 -12.44
N LEU A 342 -25.45 18.89 -12.78
CA LEU A 342 -25.67 17.82 -11.80
C LEU A 342 -24.35 17.39 -11.11
N GLU A 343 -23.26 17.24 -11.85
CA GLU A 343 -21.94 16.94 -11.28
C GLU A 343 -21.40 18.12 -10.49
N TRP A 344 -21.59 19.35 -10.98
CA TRP A 344 -21.20 20.56 -10.26
C TRP A 344 -21.98 20.73 -8.96
N THR A 345 -23.28 20.40 -8.93
CA THR A 345 -24.10 20.49 -7.70
C THR A 345 -23.75 19.42 -6.67
N ILE A 346 -23.41 18.20 -7.08
CA ILE A 346 -22.93 17.15 -6.16
C ILE A 346 -21.56 17.56 -5.58
N PHE A 347 -20.64 18.02 -6.44
CA PHE A 347 -19.30 18.43 -6.02
C PHE A 347 -19.33 19.67 -5.11
N THR A 348 -20.14 20.70 -5.43
CA THR A 348 -20.30 21.87 -4.55
C THR A 348 -20.96 21.50 -3.22
N ARG A 349 -21.98 20.64 -3.20
CA ARG A 349 -22.60 20.19 -1.94
C ARG A 349 -21.64 19.37 -1.08
N PHE A 350 -20.80 18.56 -1.69
CA PHE A 350 -19.74 17.83 -0.99
C PHE A 350 -18.68 18.78 -0.42
N ILE A 351 -18.16 19.72 -1.21
CA ILE A 351 -17.19 20.73 -0.75
C ILE A 351 -17.78 21.58 0.38
N VAL A 352 -19.01 22.09 0.21
CA VAL A 352 -19.68 22.88 1.25
C VAL A 352 -19.87 22.04 2.52
N GLY A 353 -20.24 20.76 2.39
CA GLY A 353 -20.33 19.83 3.52
C GLY A 353 -19.01 19.68 4.28
N VAL A 354 -17.88 19.53 3.58
CA VAL A 354 -16.54 19.46 4.19
C VAL A 354 -16.15 20.77 4.85
N ILE A 355 -16.43 21.91 4.22
CA ILE A 355 -16.15 23.25 4.80
C ILE A 355 -16.97 23.46 6.08
N VAL A 356 -18.26 23.13 6.06
CA VAL A 356 -19.13 23.25 7.25
C VAL A 356 -18.66 22.32 8.37
N ALA A 357 -18.34 21.06 8.06
CA ALA A 357 -17.86 20.09 9.05
C ALA A 357 -16.51 20.53 9.68
N THR A 358 -15.58 21.04 8.87
CA THR A 358 -14.30 21.57 9.37
C THR A 358 -14.50 22.82 10.23
N PHE A 359 -15.38 23.73 9.83
CA PHE A 359 -15.71 24.93 10.61
C PHE A 359 -16.38 24.59 11.96
N LEU A 360 -17.36 23.68 11.96
CA LEU A 360 -18.00 23.19 13.18
C LEU A 360 -17.00 22.49 14.11
N SER A 361 -16.06 21.70 13.57
CA SER A 361 -14.99 21.07 14.34
C SER A 361 -14.05 22.09 14.98
N ILE A 362 -13.68 23.16 14.25
CA ILE A 362 -12.88 24.26 14.80
C ILE A 362 -13.64 25.00 15.91
N ILE A 363 -14.93 25.31 15.72
CA ILE A 363 -15.75 25.96 16.77
C ILE A 363 -15.84 25.08 18.01
N TYR A 364 -16.16 23.79 17.83
CA TYR A 364 -16.25 22.83 18.94
C TYR A 364 -14.92 22.76 19.71
N LEU A 365 -13.80 22.71 19.00
CA LEU A 365 -12.48 22.60 19.58
C LEU A 365 -12.08 23.90 20.30
N VAL A 366 -12.32 25.07 19.71
CA VAL A 366 -12.12 26.37 20.38
C VAL A 366 -12.97 26.47 21.65
N TRP A 367 -14.25 26.10 21.57
CA TRP A 367 -15.16 26.13 22.71
C TRP A 367 -14.71 25.18 23.84
N THR A 368 -14.32 23.96 23.49
CA THR A 368 -13.85 22.94 24.45
C THR A 368 -12.52 23.34 25.10
N LEU A 369 -11.59 23.91 24.32
CA LEU A 369 -10.25 24.24 24.81
C LEU A 369 -10.16 25.57 25.56
N ARG A 370 -11.15 26.48 25.43
CA ARG A 370 -11.17 27.78 26.12
C ARG A 370 -11.11 27.66 27.65
N LYS A 371 -11.52 26.51 28.22
CA LYS A 371 -11.53 26.26 29.67
C LYS A 371 -10.31 25.49 30.19
N SER A 372 -9.44 25.01 29.29
CA SER A 372 -8.26 24.23 29.70
C SER A 372 -7.19 25.14 30.29
N ARG A 373 -6.66 24.81 31.47
CA ARG A 373 -5.62 25.59 32.15
C ARG A 373 -4.20 25.30 31.66
N ARG A 374 -3.95 24.14 31.04
CA ARG A 374 -2.63 23.75 30.50
C ARG A 374 -2.46 24.21 29.04
N PRO A 375 -1.59 25.19 28.74
CA PRO A 375 -1.37 25.65 27.37
C PRO A 375 -0.80 24.55 26.45
N LEU A 376 0.05 23.68 26.99
CA LEU A 376 0.70 22.61 26.20
C LEU A 376 -0.32 21.57 25.70
N VAL A 377 -1.29 21.19 26.54
CA VAL A 377 -2.38 20.29 26.15
C VAL A 377 -3.27 20.90 25.06
N ILE A 378 -3.51 22.21 25.11
CA ILE A 378 -4.24 22.93 24.07
C ILE A 378 -3.47 22.84 22.75
N TRP A 379 -2.16 23.07 22.79
CA TRP A 379 -1.29 23.03 21.62
C TRP A 379 -1.19 21.63 20.99
N ASP A 380 -1.08 20.58 21.81
CA ASP A 380 -1.02 19.18 21.33
C ASP A 380 -2.35 18.73 20.73
N ARG A 381 -3.49 19.11 21.34
CA ARG A 381 -4.82 18.81 20.78
C ARG A 381 -5.07 19.50 19.44
N LEU A 382 -4.40 20.62 19.17
CA LEU A 382 -4.42 21.32 17.88
C LEU A 382 -3.51 20.69 16.82
N ASN A 383 -2.70 19.67 17.14
CA ASN A 383 -1.78 19.01 16.20
C ASN A 383 -2.44 17.94 15.30
N LYS A 384 -3.77 17.85 15.27
CA LYS A 384 -4.51 16.93 14.39
C LYS A 384 -4.30 17.30 12.90
N PRO A 385 -4.22 16.32 11.97
CA PRO A 385 -3.78 16.53 10.58
C PRO A 385 -4.59 17.58 9.81
N ILE A 386 -5.90 17.69 10.07
CA ILE A 386 -6.81 18.63 9.40
C ILE A 386 -6.61 20.08 9.90
N ILE A 387 -6.16 20.27 11.15
CA ILE A 387 -6.15 21.57 11.85
C ILE A 387 -4.71 22.12 11.99
N LYS A 388 -3.69 21.30 11.73
CA LYS A 388 -2.26 21.65 11.84
C LYS A 388 -1.88 22.94 11.11
N LEU A 389 -2.46 23.19 9.93
CA LEU A 389 -2.17 24.40 9.15
C LEU A 389 -2.69 25.69 9.83
N PHE A 390 -3.76 25.60 10.62
CA PHE A 390 -4.37 26.73 11.32
C PHE A 390 -3.98 26.80 12.79
N ARG A 391 -3.26 25.80 13.32
CA ARG A 391 -2.85 25.70 14.73
C ARG A 391 -2.26 26.99 15.31
N PRO A 392 -1.26 27.65 14.68
CA PRO A 392 -0.68 28.89 15.25
C PRO A 392 -1.71 30.03 15.38
N ARG A 393 -2.64 30.15 14.41
CA ARG A 393 -3.67 31.19 14.42
C ARG A 393 -4.76 30.91 15.46
N ILE A 394 -5.20 29.66 15.56
CA ILE A 394 -6.21 29.25 16.56
C ILE A 394 -5.63 29.42 17.97
N PHE A 395 -4.38 29.03 18.18
CA PHE A 395 -3.71 29.20 19.46
C PHE A 395 -3.54 30.68 19.83
N ALA A 396 -3.09 31.52 18.89
CA ALA A 396 -3.00 32.97 19.12
C ALA A 396 -4.38 33.60 19.45
N PHE A 397 -5.46 33.12 18.82
CA PHE A 397 -6.82 33.56 19.13
C PHE A 397 -7.25 33.16 20.55
N LEU A 398 -6.98 31.92 20.96
CA LEU A 398 -7.26 31.45 22.32
C LEU A 398 -6.47 32.24 23.37
N MET A 399 -5.18 32.48 23.12
CA MET A 399 -4.32 33.29 24.00
C MET A 399 -4.82 34.72 24.14
N ARG A 400 -5.18 35.37 23.03
CA ARG A 400 -5.74 36.74 23.05
C ARG A 400 -6.98 36.85 23.93
N ASN A 401 -7.79 35.80 24.02
CA ASN A 401 -8.96 35.82 24.89
C ASN A 401 -8.61 35.63 26.38
N SER A 402 -7.52 34.91 26.68
CA SER A 402 -7.05 34.67 28.05
C SER A 402 -6.26 35.86 28.59
N ASN A 403 -5.38 36.42 27.77
CA ASN A 403 -4.59 37.62 28.06
C ASN A 403 -4.83 38.65 26.94
N PRO A 404 -5.79 39.59 27.11
CA PRO A 404 -6.12 40.58 26.09
C PRO A 404 -4.93 41.45 25.67
N TYR A 405 -3.99 41.70 26.58
CA TYR A 405 -2.85 42.58 26.33
C TYR A 405 -1.81 41.94 25.39
N SER A 406 -1.52 40.64 25.51
CA SER A 406 -0.66 39.93 24.54
C SER A 406 -1.27 39.90 23.13
N GLY A 407 -2.59 40.02 23.02
CA GLY A 407 -3.29 40.21 21.75
C GLY A 407 -3.02 41.55 21.06
N SER A 408 -2.47 42.55 21.77
CA SER A 408 -2.21 43.89 21.22
C SER A 408 -0.93 43.97 20.38
N ILE A 409 -0.07 42.95 20.38
CA ILE A 409 1.27 43.01 19.78
C ILE A 409 1.47 42.17 18.50
N ASP A 410 0.43 41.52 17.94
CA ASP A 410 0.50 40.61 16.77
C ASP A 410 1.55 39.50 16.91
N MET A 411 1.56 38.83 18.06
CA MET A 411 2.42 37.68 18.29
C MET A 411 1.74 36.36 17.89
N THR A 412 2.54 35.38 17.48
CA THR A 412 2.09 34.02 17.14
C THR A 412 3.13 33.01 17.58
N ILE A 413 2.71 31.97 18.30
CA ILE A 413 3.56 30.86 18.72
C ILE A 413 3.73 29.88 17.57
N THR A 414 4.98 29.48 17.29
CA THR A 414 5.37 28.61 16.17
C THR A 414 5.67 27.19 16.62
N THR A 415 6.49 27.05 17.66
CA THR A 415 6.84 25.77 18.26
C THR A 415 6.62 25.85 19.76
N PHE A 416 6.03 24.80 20.31
CA PHE A 416 5.78 24.72 21.73
C PHE A 416 5.85 23.26 22.16
N SER A 417 6.73 23.00 23.12
CA SER A 417 7.02 21.70 23.72
C SER A 417 7.44 21.92 25.17
N ARG A 418 7.61 20.84 25.94
CA ARG A 418 8.02 20.92 27.35
C ARG A 418 9.34 21.67 27.49
N GLY A 419 9.35 22.75 28.28
CA GLY A 419 10.49 23.63 28.53
C GLY A 419 10.87 24.54 27.36
N PHE A 420 10.25 24.41 26.19
CA PHE A 420 10.69 25.11 24.98
C PHE A 420 9.53 25.77 24.25
N CYS A 421 9.63 27.09 24.07
CA CYS A 421 8.64 27.86 23.34
C CYS A 421 9.33 28.82 22.37
N THR A 422 8.81 28.90 21.14
CA THR A 422 9.19 29.92 20.18
C THR A 422 7.95 30.57 19.58
N GLY A 423 8.06 31.87 19.33
CA GLY A 423 7.07 32.62 18.58
C GLY A 423 7.71 33.68 17.72
N PHE A 424 6.90 34.30 16.87
CA PHE A 424 7.25 35.53 16.19
C PHE A 424 6.25 36.65 16.51
N MET A 425 6.72 37.88 16.44
CA MET A 425 5.95 39.10 16.52
C MET A 425 6.14 39.90 15.24
N ARG A 426 5.04 40.31 14.62
CA ARG A 426 5.08 41.13 13.40
C ARG A 426 5.27 42.59 13.73
N ASP A 427 6.13 43.25 12.96
CA ASP A 427 6.30 44.69 13.03
C ASP A 427 5.09 45.42 12.39
N ARG A 428 4.31 46.12 13.24
CA ARG A 428 3.07 46.80 12.88
C ARG A 428 3.14 48.26 13.29
N HIS A 429 2.30 49.10 12.71
CA HIS A 429 2.29 50.51 13.08
C HIS A 429 2.01 50.74 14.58
N TYR A 430 1.10 49.96 15.16
CA TYR A 430 0.66 50.11 16.55
C TYR A 430 1.64 49.58 17.61
N ASN A 431 2.61 48.72 17.25
CA ASN A 431 3.61 48.20 18.19
C ASN A 431 4.99 48.84 17.99
N ARG A 432 5.05 49.97 17.28
CA ARG A 432 6.26 50.77 17.06
C ARG A 432 6.37 51.95 18.04
N ASN A 433 7.60 52.36 18.31
CA ASN A 433 7.91 53.62 18.98
C ASN A 433 8.12 54.77 17.98
N THR A 434 8.40 55.96 18.52
CA THR A 434 8.68 57.18 17.75
C THR A 434 9.88 57.05 16.80
N SER A 435 10.82 56.13 17.08
CA SER A 435 12.00 55.86 16.23
C SER A 435 11.76 54.84 15.10
N LYS A 436 10.49 54.47 14.85
CA LYS A 436 10.09 53.44 13.87
C LYS A 436 10.74 52.06 14.12
N SER A 437 11.07 51.75 15.38
CA SER A 437 11.44 50.40 15.83
C SER A 437 10.31 49.84 16.69
N ILE A 438 10.31 48.53 16.95
CA ILE A 438 9.35 47.93 17.87
C ILE A 438 9.50 48.58 19.26
N HIS A 439 8.37 48.82 19.91
CA HIS A 439 8.28 49.44 21.22
C HIS A 439 8.87 48.53 22.31
N ALA A 440 9.54 49.12 23.30
CA ALA A 440 10.17 48.40 24.40
C ALA A 440 9.17 47.50 25.16
N THR A 441 8.01 48.04 25.50
CA THR A 441 6.97 47.25 26.20
C THR A 441 6.38 46.14 25.32
N ALA A 442 6.34 46.31 23.99
CA ALA A 442 5.90 45.24 23.10
C ALA A 442 6.91 44.08 23.07
N LEU A 443 8.22 44.39 23.09
CA LEU A 443 9.27 43.38 23.24
C LEU A 443 9.21 42.69 24.61
N ALA A 444 8.99 43.46 25.68
CA ALA A 444 8.83 42.92 27.03
C ALA A 444 7.67 41.92 27.10
N THR A 445 6.46 42.32 26.67
CA THR A 445 5.27 41.45 26.67
C THR A 445 5.45 40.23 25.78
N PHE A 446 6.11 40.39 24.63
CA PHE A 446 6.38 39.26 23.73
C PHE A 446 7.29 38.22 24.39
N ALA A 447 8.40 38.67 24.99
CA ALA A 447 9.34 37.80 25.66
C ALA A 447 8.76 37.19 26.94
N GLU A 448 8.05 37.98 27.74
CA GLU A 448 7.30 37.54 28.92
C GLU A 448 6.35 36.40 28.57
N THR A 449 5.51 36.58 27.54
CA THR A 449 4.53 35.55 27.13
C THR A 449 5.22 34.28 26.65
N VAL A 450 6.33 34.38 25.90
CA VAL A 450 7.08 33.20 25.44
C VAL A 450 7.76 32.47 26.62
N GLY A 451 8.33 33.21 27.57
CA GLY A 451 8.91 32.66 28.79
C GLY A 451 7.87 31.98 29.68
N GLU A 452 6.74 32.64 29.91
CA GLU A 452 5.62 32.11 30.70
C GLU A 452 5.11 30.78 30.12
N LEU A 453 4.93 30.69 28.80
CA LEU A 453 4.54 29.45 28.14
C LEU A 453 5.57 28.34 28.34
N GLY A 454 6.86 28.67 28.19
CA GLY A 454 7.96 27.73 28.47
C GLY A 454 7.90 27.18 29.89
N LEU A 455 7.67 28.03 30.89
CA LEU A 455 7.53 27.63 32.29
C LEU A 455 6.28 26.77 32.53
N LEU A 456 5.11 27.24 32.10
CA LEU A 456 3.83 26.54 32.27
C LEU A 456 3.85 25.16 31.61
N SER A 457 4.65 24.96 30.55
CA SER A 457 4.81 23.66 29.90
C SER A 457 5.60 22.65 30.72
N SER A 458 6.38 23.11 31.70
CA SER A 458 7.24 22.28 32.54
C SER A 458 6.64 21.96 33.92
N LEU A 459 5.54 22.60 34.30
CA LEU A 459 4.81 22.33 35.54
C LEU A 459 4.16 20.94 35.54
N SER A 460 4.09 20.34 36.73
CA SER A 460 3.57 18.97 36.90
C SER A 460 2.10 18.95 37.31
N ASP A 461 1.63 19.93 38.10
CA ASP A 461 0.25 20.00 38.62
C ASP A 461 -0.55 21.16 38.01
N ASP A 462 -1.89 21.00 37.92
CA ASP A 462 -2.85 22.03 37.48
C ASP A 462 -3.15 23.09 38.54
N LYS A 463 -2.76 22.83 39.78
CA LYS A 463 -2.95 23.73 40.91
C LYS A 463 -1.77 24.68 41.15
N ASP A 464 -0.65 24.46 40.46
CA ASP A 464 0.53 25.30 40.58
C ASP A 464 0.24 26.71 40.04
N GLU A 465 0.49 27.73 40.85
CA GLU A 465 0.31 29.13 40.48
C GLU A 465 1.66 29.77 40.17
N VAL A 466 1.71 30.55 39.10
CA VAL A 466 2.92 31.24 38.64
C VAL A 466 2.66 32.74 38.62
N SER A 467 3.59 33.51 39.18
CA SER A 467 3.51 34.96 39.21
C SER A 467 4.85 35.60 38.83
N LEU A 468 4.83 36.60 37.97
CA LEU A 468 6.04 37.33 37.57
C LEU A 468 6.48 38.24 38.71
N SER A 469 7.70 38.05 39.20
CA SER A 469 8.28 38.81 40.32
C SER A 469 9.21 39.92 39.85
N SER A 470 9.99 39.66 38.79
CA SER A 470 10.86 40.66 38.18
C SER A 470 11.01 40.43 36.67
N LEU A 471 11.14 41.53 35.92
CA LEU A 471 11.43 41.53 34.49
C LEU A 471 12.48 42.59 34.20
N GLU A 472 13.60 42.16 33.62
CA GLU A 472 14.67 43.04 33.16
C GLU A 472 14.87 42.86 31.66
N LEU A 473 14.84 43.97 30.91
CA LEU A 473 14.93 43.98 29.44
C LEU A 473 16.23 44.66 29.02
N GLU A 474 17.17 43.88 28.49
CA GLU A 474 18.45 44.35 27.98
C GLU A 474 18.39 44.57 26.46
N PHE A 475 18.63 45.79 25.98
CA PHE A 475 18.62 46.11 24.55
C PHE A 475 20.02 45.99 23.93
N LYS A 476 20.16 45.17 22.88
CA LYS A 476 21.40 45.04 22.10
C LYS A 476 21.34 45.81 20.78
N LYS A 477 20.17 45.82 20.12
CA LYS A 477 19.96 46.42 18.80
C LYS A 477 18.52 46.91 18.65
N LYS A 478 18.28 47.91 17.79
CA LYS A 478 16.92 48.37 17.46
C LYS A 478 16.15 47.28 16.71
N ALA A 479 15.07 46.78 17.31
CA ALA A 479 14.20 45.76 16.72
C ALA A 479 13.36 46.31 15.55
N ARG A 480 13.49 45.74 14.36
CA ARG A 480 12.73 46.10 13.15
C ARG A 480 12.38 44.85 12.35
N GLY A 481 11.21 44.85 11.70
CA GLY A 481 10.74 43.70 10.93
C GLY A 481 10.27 42.54 11.81
N LEU A 482 10.17 41.33 11.23
CA LEU A 482 9.73 40.15 11.96
C LEU A 482 10.72 39.81 13.08
N ILE A 483 10.24 39.78 14.32
CA ILE A 483 11.04 39.47 15.50
C ILE A 483 10.66 38.08 16.01
N THR A 484 11.64 37.28 16.37
CA THR A 484 11.47 35.93 16.93
C THR A 484 11.94 35.92 18.37
N ALA A 485 11.18 35.31 19.26
CA ALA A 485 11.61 35.05 20.63
C ALA A 485 11.63 33.55 20.89
N SER A 486 12.63 33.11 21.64
CA SER A 486 12.81 31.71 22.01
C SER A 486 13.24 31.59 23.46
N THR A 487 12.64 30.62 24.16
CA THR A 487 13.07 30.17 25.48
C THR A 487 13.38 28.69 25.43
N ASP A 488 14.46 28.30 26.10
CA ASP A 488 14.84 26.91 26.36
C ASP A 488 15.11 26.81 27.87
N PHE A 489 14.10 26.36 28.59
CA PHE A 489 14.02 26.40 30.03
C PHE A 489 13.91 24.98 30.59
N THR A 490 14.90 24.63 31.42
CA THR A 490 14.90 23.40 32.20
C THR A 490 14.42 23.70 33.61
N MET A 491 13.38 22.99 34.05
CA MET A 491 12.81 23.19 35.39
C MET A 491 13.81 22.73 36.45
N PRO A 492 14.19 23.59 37.43
CA PRO A 492 14.96 23.15 38.59
C PRO A 492 14.10 22.25 39.48
N GLU A 493 14.74 21.40 40.29
CA GLU A 493 14.02 20.61 41.29
C GLU A 493 13.31 21.54 42.28
N ILE A 494 11.99 21.38 42.40
CA ILE A 494 11.17 22.20 43.31
C ILE A 494 11.10 21.52 44.67
N THR A 495 11.89 22.01 45.62
CA THR A 495 11.92 21.46 46.99
C THR A 495 10.98 22.21 47.94
N GLU A 496 10.66 23.48 47.63
CA GLU A 496 9.91 24.37 48.51
C GLU A 496 8.45 24.57 48.03
N GLU A 497 7.57 25.01 48.94
CA GLU A 497 6.16 25.35 48.62
C GLU A 497 6.09 26.61 47.73
N LYS A 498 7.07 27.50 47.87
CA LYS A 498 7.23 28.73 47.08
C LYS A 498 8.69 28.91 46.68
N GLN A 499 8.96 28.97 45.38
CA GLN A 499 10.34 29.06 44.87
C GLN A 499 10.45 30.08 43.73
N GLU A 500 11.54 30.85 43.74
CA GLU A 500 11.90 31.73 42.63
C GLU A 500 12.65 30.98 41.54
N VAL A 501 12.21 31.17 40.30
CA VAL A 501 12.74 30.55 39.10
C VAL A 501 13.18 31.64 38.14
N LYS A 502 14.44 31.60 37.72
CA LYS A 502 15.02 32.53 36.76
C LYS A 502 15.04 31.92 35.36
N MET A 503 14.69 32.70 34.36
CA MET A 503 14.78 32.29 32.95
C MET A 503 15.15 33.45 32.05
N ASP A 504 15.80 33.11 30.95
CA ASP A 504 16.19 34.07 29.92
C ASP A 504 15.42 33.81 28.63
N VAL A 505 14.98 34.88 27.99
CA VAL A 505 14.32 34.84 26.69
C VAL A 505 15.14 35.66 25.69
N ILE A 506 15.59 34.98 24.64
CA ILE A 506 16.43 35.59 23.60
C ILE A 506 15.53 36.07 22.48
N VAL A 507 15.64 37.36 22.14
CA VAL A 507 14.86 37.99 21.08
C VAL A 507 15.79 38.30 19.90
N LYS A 508 15.43 37.80 18.72
CA LYS A 508 16.22 37.88 17.47
C LYS A 508 15.45 38.54 16.34
N ASP A 509 16.15 39.20 15.44
CA ASP A 509 15.57 39.68 14.18
C ASP A 509 15.58 38.60 13.07
N ARG A 510 15.12 38.96 11.87
CA ARG A 510 15.10 38.06 10.70
C ARG A 510 16.49 37.54 10.28
N MET A 511 17.55 38.25 10.63
CA MET A 511 18.94 37.89 10.33
C MET A 511 19.53 37.00 11.42
N LEU A 512 18.73 36.64 12.43
CA LEU A 512 19.14 35.92 13.64
C LEU A 512 20.07 36.72 14.56
N ASP A 513 20.18 38.04 14.38
CA ASP A 513 20.90 38.91 15.29
C ASP A 513 20.10 39.11 16.58
N THR A 514 20.75 38.99 17.74
CA THR A 514 20.12 39.27 19.03
C THR A 514 19.81 40.76 19.14
N VAL A 515 18.51 41.09 19.27
CA VAL A 515 18.02 42.46 19.43
C VAL A 515 17.82 42.83 20.90
N ALA A 516 17.38 41.87 21.70
CA ALA A 516 17.19 42.05 23.14
C ALA A 516 17.30 40.71 23.88
N ILE A 517 17.65 40.78 25.16
CA ILE A 517 17.62 39.67 26.10
C ILE A 517 16.69 40.06 27.24
N VAL A 518 15.79 39.17 27.64
CA VAL A 518 14.84 39.43 28.72
C VAL A 518 15.09 38.43 29.84
N HIS A 519 15.45 38.95 31.00
CA HIS A 519 15.64 38.17 32.23
C HIS A 519 14.33 38.22 33.02
N LEU A 520 13.72 37.07 33.23
CA LEU A 520 12.45 36.92 33.94
C LEU A 520 12.69 36.15 35.24
N VAL A 521 12.14 36.67 36.35
CA VAL A 521 12.10 35.97 37.63
C VAL A 521 10.65 35.69 37.96
N TRP A 522 10.31 34.41 38.04
CA TRP A 522 8.97 33.92 38.35
C TRP A 522 8.95 33.32 39.74
N THR A 523 7.89 33.58 40.49
CA THR A 523 7.60 32.84 41.71
C THR A 523 6.59 31.75 41.40
N VAL A 524 6.98 30.50 41.66
CA VAL A 524 6.13 29.32 41.51
C VAL A 524 5.65 28.91 42.90
N ASN A 525 4.34 28.91 43.09
CA ASN A 525 3.69 28.38 44.28
C ASN A 525 3.12 27.00 43.95
N LYS A 526 3.53 25.96 44.67
CA LYS A 526 2.93 24.63 44.53
C LYS A 526 1.50 24.65 45.03
N GLY A 527 0.58 24.14 44.23
CA GLY A 527 -0.80 23.98 44.68
C GLY A 527 -0.95 22.82 45.67
N GLN A 528 -1.67 23.04 46.77
CA GLN A 528 -2.03 21.98 47.72
C GLN A 528 -3.10 21.03 47.16
#